data_AF-A0A5E7B315-F1
#
_entry.id   AF-A0A5E7B315-F1
#
_cell.length_a   1.000
_cell.length_b   1.000
_cell.length_c   1.000
_cell.angle_alpha   90.00
_cell.angle_beta   90.00
_cell.angle_gamma   90.00
#
_symmetry.space_group_name_H-M   'P 1'
#
loop_
_entity.id
_entity.type
_entity.pdbx_description
1 polymer ?
#
loop_
_entity_poly.entity_id
_entity_poly.type
_entity_poly.pdbx_seq_one_letter_code
_entity_poly.pdbx_strand_id
1 'polypeptide(L)'
;MEGSCTSLKKEIEMDYIFTLKYQLAQCDCDPDELVERLYAAGCDDALIGVGLPGRLALEFTREAATAETALRSALMDVKRIVPDARLVEVAPDFVGLTDIAEIIGVSRQNMRKLMLTHCTSFPLAVHEGKTSVWHLAEVLSWLDAKGGYRLEQPVIDVARIAQSVNLVKESRRGVALGAEWRALV
;
A
#
# COMPACT_ATOMS: atom_id res chain seq x y z
N MET A 1 -7.01 11.52 49.65
CA MET A 1 -5.78 11.01 49.02
C MET A 1 -6.06 9.60 48.54
N GLU A 2 -6.59 9.47 47.33
CA GLU A 2 -6.60 8.19 46.61
C GLU A 2 -5.93 8.48 45.28
N GLY A 3 -4.73 7.92 45.15
CA GLY A 3 -3.82 8.17 44.05
C GLY A 3 -4.32 7.51 42.78
N SER A 4 -4.26 8.32 41.71
CA SER A 4 -4.32 7.94 40.31
C SER A 4 -3.53 6.66 40.03
N CYS A 5 -4.21 5.66 39.45
CA CYS A 5 -3.56 4.58 38.72
C CYS A 5 -4.26 4.42 37.38
N THR A 6 -4.16 5.45 36.54
CA THR A 6 -4.40 5.29 35.11
C THR A 6 -3.07 4.88 34.49
N SER A 7 -2.85 3.57 34.34
CA SER A 7 -1.71 3.03 33.62
C SER A 7 -1.62 3.68 32.24
N LEU A 8 -0.57 4.48 32.04
CA LEU A 8 -0.09 4.91 30.73
C LEU A 8 0.34 3.66 29.97
N LYS A 9 -0.57 3.08 29.18
CA LYS A 9 -0.15 2.30 28.02
C LYS A 9 0.52 3.30 27.10
N LYS A 10 1.86 3.30 27.08
CA LYS A 10 2.61 3.97 26.03
C LYS A 10 2.20 3.27 24.74
N GLU A 11 1.33 3.90 23.95
CA GLU A 11 1.02 3.43 22.61
C GLU A 11 2.37 3.33 21.89
N ILE A 12 2.71 2.13 21.42
CA ILE A 12 3.92 1.93 20.63
C ILE A 12 3.55 2.49 19.26
N GLU A 13 3.92 3.74 19.03
CA GLU A 13 3.88 4.36 17.72
C GLU A 13 4.99 3.75 16.86
N MET A 14 4.65 3.53 15.59
CA MET A 14 5.49 2.80 14.64
C MET A 14 5.45 3.53 13.31
N ASP A 15 6.58 3.55 12.61
CA ASP A 15 6.68 4.18 11.30
C ASP A 15 6.17 3.23 10.22
N TYR A 16 5.22 3.73 9.43
CA TYR A 16 4.68 3.02 8.27
C TYR A 16 5.08 3.75 6.99
N ILE A 17 5.74 3.00 6.10
CA ILE A 17 6.15 3.51 4.79
C ILE A 17 5.17 3.01 3.73
N PHE A 18 4.57 3.93 3.00
CA PHE A 18 3.65 3.61 1.90
C PHE A 18 3.58 4.76 0.90
N THR A 19 3.23 4.44 -0.34
CA THR A 19 3.08 5.43 -1.40
C THR A 19 1.62 5.55 -1.84
N LEU A 20 1.09 6.77 -1.84
CA LEU A 20 -0.18 7.08 -2.47
C LEU A 20 0.07 7.64 -3.87
N LYS A 21 -0.48 6.97 -4.90
CA LYS A 21 -0.37 7.39 -6.29
C LYS A 21 -1.69 7.96 -6.77
N TYR A 22 -1.67 9.15 -7.36
CA TYR A 22 -2.84 9.88 -7.82
C TYR A 22 -2.73 10.32 -9.28
N GLN A 23 -3.90 10.51 -9.89
CA GLN A 23 -4.08 11.31 -11.08
C GLN A 23 -4.57 12.71 -10.68
N LEU A 24 -3.86 13.73 -11.12
CA LEU A 24 -4.24 15.13 -10.92
C LEU A 24 -5.29 15.56 -11.95
N ALA A 25 -6.14 16.50 -11.56
CA ALA A 25 -7.00 17.22 -12.50
C ALA A 25 -6.19 18.26 -13.28
N GLN A 26 -6.69 18.71 -14.45
CA GLN A 26 -5.99 19.70 -15.29
C GLN A 26 -5.66 21.00 -14.55
N CYS A 27 -6.41 21.33 -13.49
CA CYS A 27 -6.24 22.54 -12.69
C CYS A 27 -5.07 22.46 -11.69
N ASP A 28 -4.59 21.27 -11.32
CA ASP A 28 -3.52 21.06 -10.32
C ASP A 28 -2.18 20.69 -11.00
N CYS A 29 -1.90 21.25 -12.17
CA CYS A 29 -0.75 20.81 -12.99
C CYS A 29 0.57 21.53 -12.70
N ASP A 30 0.60 22.57 -11.86
CA ASP A 30 1.86 23.17 -11.41
C ASP A 30 2.42 22.37 -10.22
N PRO A 31 3.52 21.62 -10.40
CA PRO A 31 4.08 20.80 -9.34
C PRO A 31 4.62 21.60 -8.16
N ASP A 32 5.17 22.79 -8.40
CA ASP A 32 5.85 23.57 -7.36
C ASP A 32 4.82 24.15 -6.39
N GLU A 33 3.74 24.74 -6.92
CA GLU A 33 2.62 25.22 -6.10
C GLU A 33 1.95 24.08 -5.33
N LEU A 34 1.84 22.89 -5.93
CA LEU A 34 1.26 21.72 -5.29
C LEU A 34 2.11 21.21 -4.12
N VAL A 35 3.44 21.19 -4.29
CA VAL A 35 4.38 20.83 -3.23
C VAL A 35 4.26 21.80 -2.06
N GLU A 36 4.24 23.11 -2.32
CA GLU A 36 4.08 24.13 -1.28
C GLU A 36 2.75 24.00 -0.53
N ARG A 37 1.64 23.77 -1.25
CA ARG A 37 0.31 23.54 -0.65
C ARG A 37 0.28 22.31 0.24
N LEU A 38 0.88 21.20 -0.21
CA LEU A 38 0.96 19.95 0.56
C LEU A 38 1.77 20.15 1.84
N TYR A 39 2.93 20.80 1.73
CA TYR A 39 3.79 21.11 2.87
C TYR A 39 3.09 22.03 3.88
N ALA A 40 2.52 23.15 3.41
CA ALA A 40 1.83 24.13 4.25
C ALA A 40 0.59 23.56 4.98
N ALA A 41 -0.01 22.50 4.44
CA ALA A 41 -1.17 21.83 5.02
C ALA A 41 -0.82 20.67 5.97
N GLY A 42 0.47 20.51 6.32
CA GLY A 42 0.94 19.52 7.30
C GLY A 42 1.19 18.13 6.72
N CYS A 43 1.48 18.04 5.41
CA CYS A 43 1.96 16.81 4.76
C CYS A 43 3.48 16.90 4.57
N ASP A 44 4.21 17.09 5.67
CA ASP A 44 5.67 17.25 5.72
C ASP A 44 6.42 15.92 5.93
N ASP A 45 5.69 14.84 6.19
CA ASP A 45 6.17 13.48 6.37
C ASP A 45 6.10 12.63 5.09
N ALA A 46 5.94 13.29 3.93
CA ALA A 46 5.85 12.64 2.62
C ALA A 46 6.89 13.19 1.64
N LEU A 47 7.60 12.27 0.96
CA LEU A 47 8.38 12.58 -0.22
C LEU A 47 7.45 12.70 -1.43
N ILE A 48 7.48 13.86 -2.09
CA ILE A 48 6.61 14.18 -3.22
C ILE A 48 7.34 13.89 -4.54
N GLY A 49 6.72 13.09 -5.40
CA GLY A 49 7.24 12.76 -6.72
C GLY A 49 6.23 13.03 -7.83
N VAL A 50 6.62 13.85 -8.81
CA VAL A 50 5.89 14.08 -10.07
C VAL A 50 6.63 13.40 -11.23
N GLY A 51 6.46 12.09 -11.35
CA GLY A 51 7.19 11.29 -12.34
C GLY A 51 6.64 11.38 -13.78
N LEU A 52 5.34 11.60 -13.94
CA LEU A 52 4.66 11.76 -15.23
C LEU A 52 3.72 12.96 -15.18
N PRO A 53 3.50 13.68 -16.30
CA PRO A 53 2.52 14.75 -16.35
C PRO A 53 1.14 14.29 -15.86
N GLY A 54 0.56 15.03 -14.91
CA GLY A 54 -0.73 14.70 -14.29
C GLY A 54 -0.70 13.52 -13.31
N ARG A 55 0.48 13.06 -12.89
CA ARG A 55 0.64 12.06 -11.82
C ARG A 55 1.32 12.67 -10.61
N LEU A 56 0.80 12.30 -9.44
CA LEU A 56 1.37 12.63 -8.15
C LEU A 56 1.64 11.33 -7.39
N ALA A 57 2.84 11.17 -6.86
CA ALA A 57 3.18 10.13 -5.91
C ALA A 57 3.61 10.78 -4.58
N LEU A 58 3.09 10.26 -3.47
CA LEU A 58 3.40 10.72 -2.12
C LEU A 58 3.86 9.51 -1.32
N GLU A 59 5.16 9.40 -1.09
CA GLU A 59 5.74 8.36 -0.24
C GLU A 59 5.80 8.86 1.20
N PHE A 60 4.88 8.39 2.02
CA PHE A 60 4.80 8.73 3.44
C PHE A 60 5.77 7.88 4.24
N THR A 61 6.39 8.48 5.25
CA THR A 61 6.94 7.80 6.43
C THR A 61 6.16 8.30 7.63
N ARG A 62 5.02 7.67 7.90
CA ARG A 62 4.03 8.20 8.85
C ARG A 62 4.00 7.37 10.13
N GLU A 63 4.22 8.06 11.25
CA GLU A 63 4.12 7.52 12.59
C GLU A 63 2.63 7.34 12.99
N ALA A 64 2.26 6.14 13.45
CA ALA A 64 0.93 5.89 14.01
C ALA A 64 0.91 4.64 14.89
N ALA A 65 -0.20 4.46 15.62
CA ALA A 65 -0.46 3.21 16.35
C ALA A 65 -0.72 2.00 15.43
N THR A 66 -1.26 2.21 14.22
CA THR A 66 -1.55 1.14 13.24
C THR A 66 -1.36 1.61 11.80
N ALA A 67 -1.06 0.67 10.90
CA ALA A 67 -0.97 0.95 9.46
C ALA A 67 -2.29 1.52 8.89
N GLU A 68 -3.44 1.05 9.41
CA GLU A 68 -4.75 1.58 9.02
C GLU A 68 -4.89 3.05 9.41
N THR A 69 -4.52 3.41 10.63
CA THR A 69 -4.55 4.80 11.09
C THR A 69 -3.64 5.68 10.24
N ALA A 70 -2.40 5.24 9.98
CA ALA A 70 -1.43 5.99 9.17
C ALA A 70 -1.93 6.22 7.74
N LEU A 71 -2.39 5.16 7.07
CA LEU A 71 -2.86 5.23 5.69
C LEU A 71 -4.15 6.05 5.59
N ARG A 72 -5.11 5.84 6.51
CA ARG A 72 -6.38 6.58 6.52
C ARG A 72 -6.16 8.08 6.74
N SER A 73 -5.29 8.47 7.67
CA SER A 73 -4.99 9.90 7.90
C SER A 73 -4.33 10.53 6.69
N ALA A 74 -3.37 9.84 6.05
CA ALA A 74 -2.73 10.31 4.83
C ALA A 74 -3.74 10.49 3.67
N LEU A 75 -4.64 9.53 3.46
CA LEU A 75 -5.71 9.66 2.47
C LEU A 75 -6.62 10.86 2.75
N MET A 76 -6.94 11.13 4.03
CA MET A 76 -7.76 12.27 4.42
C MET A 76 -7.04 13.61 4.17
N ASP A 77 -5.74 13.68 4.47
CA ASP A 77 -4.94 14.88 4.23
C ASP A 77 -4.88 15.20 2.74
N VAL A 78 -4.55 14.22 1.90
CA VAL A 78 -4.50 14.42 0.44
C VAL A 78 -5.87 14.79 -0.11
N LYS A 79 -6.96 14.15 0.36
CA LYS A 79 -8.31 14.49 -0.08
C LYS A 79 -8.73 15.91 0.30
N ARG A 80 -8.24 16.44 1.42
CA ARG A 80 -8.47 17.83 1.85
C ARG A 80 -7.69 18.82 0.99
N ILE A 81 -6.43 18.50 0.66
CA ILE A 81 -5.50 19.42 -0.02
C ILE A 81 -5.73 19.43 -1.52
N VAL A 82 -6.01 18.26 -2.11
CA VAL A 82 -6.18 18.04 -3.56
C VAL A 82 -7.49 17.27 -3.81
N PRO A 83 -8.66 17.89 -3.61
CA PRO A 83 -9.94 17.20 -3.59
C PRO A 83 -10.31 16.50 -4.90
N ASP A 84 -9.83 17.02 -6.03
CA ASP A 84 -10.13 16.48 -7.36
C ASP A 84 -9.14 15.39 -7.81
N ALA A 85 -8.08 15.14 -7.03
CA ALA A 85 -7.15 14.06 -7.29
C ALA A 85 -7.83 12.69 -7.18
N ARG A 86 -7.60 11.84 -8.18
CA ARG A 86 -8.17 10.49 -8.23
C ARG A 86 -7.11 9.48 -7.82
N LEU A 87 -7.37 8.72 -6.76
CA LEU A 87 -6.47 7.66 -6.31
C LEU A 87 -6.30 6.63 -7.43
N VAL A 88 -5.05 6.43 -7.84
CA VAL A 88 -4.63 5.41 -8.80
C VAL A 88 -4.32 4.13 -8.06
N GLU A 89 -3.53 4.17 -7.00
CA GLU A 89 -3.04 2.99 -6.28
C GLU A 89 -2.45 3.39 -4.92
N VAL A 90 -2.58 2.52 -3.93
CA VAL A 90 -1.74 2.53 -2.74
C VAL A 90 -0.68 1.43 -2.86
N ALA A 91 0.58 1.78 -2.66
CA ALA A 91 1.71 0.86 -2.71
C ALA A 91 2.40 0.77 -1.33
N PRO A 92 3.04 -0.37 -1.00
CA PRO A 92 3.18 -1.57 -1.84
C PRO A 92 1.94 -2.48 -1.79
N ASP A 93 1.48 -2.91 -2.97
CA ASP A 93 0.42 -3.92 -3.11
C ASP A 93 0.66 -4.78 -4.35
N PHE A 94 0.52 -4.21 -5.55
CA PHE A 94 0.80 -4.91 -6.80
C PHE A 94 2.30 -5.02 -7.07
N VAL A 95 2.83 -6.23 -6.97
CA VAL A 95 4.28 -6.51 -7.03
C VAL A 95 4.63 -7.63 -7.99
N GLY A 96 5.79 -7.51 -8.64
CA GLY A 96 6.44 -8.61 -9.33
C GLY A 96 7.42 -9.36 -8.43
N LEU A 97 8.00 -10.46 -8.95
CA LEU A 97 9.00 -11.25 -8.21
C LEU A 97 10.27 -10.45 -7.85
N THR A 98 10.57 -9.39 -8.60
CA THR A 98 11.71 -8.52 -8.30
C THR A 98 11.44 -7.72 -7.02
N ASP A 99 10.29 -7.04 -6.96
CA ASP A 99 9.90 -6.19 -5.84
C ASP A 99 9.76 -7.03 -4.55
N ILE A 100 9.14 -8.21 -4.66
CA ILE A 100 9.03 -9.15 -3.52
C ILE A 100 10.42 -9.55 -3.02
N ALA A 101 11.34 -9.88 -3.93
CA ALA A 101 12.69 -10.30 -3.58
C ALA A 101 13.46 -9.21 -2.85
N GLU A 102 13.32 -7.96 -3.28
CA GLU A 102 13.91 -6.79 -2.64
C GLU A 102 13.35 -6.60 -1.22
N ILE A 103 12.02 -6.63 -1.07
CA ILE A 103 11.33 -6.46 0.22
C ILE A 103 11.76 -7.50 1.25
N ILE A 104 11.94 -8.77 0.85
CA ILE A 104 12.30 -9.84 1.79
C ILE A 104 13.81 -10.13 1.85
N GLY A 105 14.64 -9.37 1.11
CA GLY A 105 16.10 -9.48 1.14
C GLY A 105 16.68 -10.74 0.47
N VAL A 106 16.08 -11.22 -0.62
CA VAL A 106 16.59 -12.36 -1.42
C VAL A 106 16.80 -11.99 -2.88
N SER A 107 17.37 -12.90 -3.68
CA SER A 107 17.50 -12.67 -5.12
C SER A 107 16.21 -12.96 -5.88
N ARG A 108 15.96 -12.24 -6.98
CA ARG A 108 14.85 -12.53 -7.90
C ARG A 108 14.86 -13.98 -8.40
N GLN A 109 16.05 -14.55 -8.64
CA GLN A 109 16.19 -15.95 -9.05
C GLN A 109 15.72 -16.91 -7.95
N ASN A 110 16.01 -16.60 -6.67
CA ASN A 110 15.51 -17.35 -5.53
C ASN A 110 13.97 -17.33 -5.50
N MET A 111 13.35 -16.14 -5.62
CA MET A 111 11.89 -16.03 -5.65
C MET A 111 11.24 -16.77 -6.82
N ARG A 112 11.84 -16.68 -8.01
CA ARG A 112 11.34 -17.43 -9.17
C ARG A 112 11.43 -18.94 -8.93
N LYS A 113 12.55 -19.43 -8.40
CA LYS A 113 12.70 -20.86 -8.08
C LYS A 113 11.65 -21.30 -7.06
N LEU A 114 11.40 -20.48 -6.03
CA LEU A 114 10.42 -20.74 -4.99
C LEU A 114 9.00 -20.87 -5.56
N MET A 115 8.58 -19.90 -6.39
CA MET A 115 7.30 -19.91 -7.09
C MET A 115 7.13 -21.18 -7.95
N LEU A 116 8.15 -21.55 -8.73
CA LEU A 116 8.10 -22.74 -9.59
C LEU A 116 8.08 -24.05 -8.79
N THR A 117 8.79 -24.10 -7.66
CA THR A 117 8.83 -25.29 -6.79
C THR A 117 7.51 -25.50 -6.05
N HIS A 118 6.78 -24.42 -5.78
CA HIS A 118 5.55 -24.42 -4.99
C HIS A 118 4.32 -23.96 -5.80
N CYS A 119 4.28 -24.26 -7.10
CA CYS A 119 3.30 -23.72 -8.04
C CYS A 119 1.82 -23.93 -7.67
N THR A 120 1.49 -24.96 -6.88
CA THR A 120 0.12 -25.24 -6.42
C THR A 120 -0.28 -24.50 -5.15
N SER A 121 0.70 -24.00 -4.39
CA SER A 121 0.48 -23.36 -3.09
C SER A 121 0.89 -21.89 -3.07
N PHE A 122 1.75 -21.47 -4.00
CA PHE A 122 2.13 -20.08 -4.17
C PHE A 122 0.89 -19.25 -4.55
N PRO A 123 0.74 -18.01 -4.06
CA PRO A 123 -0.44 -17.20 -4.34
C PRO A 123 -0.73 -17.04 -5.84
N LEU A 124 -2.01 -16.97 -6.17
CA LEU A 124 -2.45 -16.74 -7.53
C LEU A 124 -2.07 -15.32 -7.97
N ALA A 125 -1.61 -15.20 -9.22
CA ALA A 125 -1.33 -13.90 -9.78
C ALA A 125 -2.65 -13.15 -10.03
N VAL A 126 -2.68 -11.86 -9.67
CA VAL A 126 -3.80 -10.97 -10.01
C VAL A 126 -3.83 -10.64 -11.50
N HIS A 127 -2.67 -10.73 -12.13
CA HIS A 127 -2.49 -10.50 -13.55
C HIS A 127 -1.38 -11.41 -14.07
N GLU A 128 -1.66 -12.07 -15.19
CA GLU A 128 -0.69 -12.86 -15.93
C GLU A 128 -0.60 -12.33 -17.38
N GLY A 129 0.58 -11.84 -17.74
CA GLY A 129 0.87 -11.23 -19.03
C GLY A 129 2.36 -11.28 -19.35
N LYS A 130 2.91 -10.23 -19.96
CA LYS A 130 4.39 -10.12 -20.14
C LYS A 130 5.12 -10.15 -18.79
N THR A 131 4.48 -9.59 -17.77
CA THR A 131 4.92 -9.62 -16.38
C THR A 131 3.77 -10.12 -15.53
N SER A 132 4.02 -11.12 -14.69
CA SER A 132 3.07 -11.57 -13.68
C SER A 132 3.13 -10.66 -12.46
N VAL A 133 1.97 -10.39 -11.87
CA VAL A 133 1.79 -9.48 -10.73
C VAL A 133 0.97 -10.19 -9.66
N TRP A 134 1.31 -9.95 -8.39
CA TRP A 134 0.64 -10.48 -7.21
C TRP A 134 0.28 -9.37 -6.24
N HIS A 135 -0.66 -9.64 -5.34
CA HIS A 135 -0.80 -8.87 -4.11
C HIS A 135 0.32 -9.24 -3.14
N LEU A 136 1.06 -8.23 -2.68
CA LEU A 136 2.17 -8.43 -1.75
C LEU A 136 1.70 -9.10 -0.46
N ALA A 137 0.54 -8.69 0.08
CA ALA A 137 -0.01 -9.23 1.31
C ALA A 137 -0.19 -10.75 1.27
N GLU A 138 -0.64 -11.30 0.14
CA GLU A 138 -0.84 -12.73 -0.05
C GLU A 138 0.50 -13.49 -0.08
N VAL A 139 1.50 -12.92 -0.77
CA VAL A 139 2.84 -13.51 -0.83
C VAL A 139 3.52 -13.47 0.52
N LEU A 140 3.43 -12.36 1.26
CA LEU A 140 3.98 -12.26 2.61
C LEU A 140 3.29 -13.24 3.56
N SER A 141 1.96 -13.37 3.50
CA SER A 141 1.22 -14.35 4.32
C SER A 141 1.63 -15.79 4.00
N TRP A 142 1.89 -16.10 2.73
CA TRP A 142 2.35 -17.42 2.32
C TRP A 142 3.79 -17.71 2.80
N LEU A 143 4.68 -16.72 2.72
CA LEU A 143 6.06 -16.82 3.20
C LEU A 143 6.13 -16.98 4.73
N ASP A 144 5.30 -16.23 5.46
CA ASP A 144 5.19 -16.32 6.93
C ASP A 144 4.75 -17.72 7.35
N ALA A 145 3.70 -18.25 6.71
CA ALA A 145 3.21 -19.61 6.97
C ALA A 145 4.22 -20.72 6.65
N LYS A 146 5.07 -20.49 5.63
CA LYS A 146 6.17 -21.41 5.29
C LYS A 146 7.31 -21.38 6.31
N GLY A 147 7.53 -20.22 6.95
CA GLY A 147 8.63 -19.98 7.86
C GLY A 147 9.99 -19.80 7.15
N GLY A 148 10.99 -19.37 7.92
CA GLY A 148 12.37 -19.20 7.44
C GLY A 148 12.68 -17.83 6.82
N TYR A 149 11.72 -16.90 6.82
CA TYR A 149 11.90 -15.52 6.38
C TYR A 149 11.71 -14.58 7.57
N ARG A 150 12.55 -13.56 7.69
CA ARG A 150 12.37 -12.48 8.65
C ARG A 150 11.56 -11.38 7.97
N LEU A 151 10.26 -11.37 8.23
CA LEU A 151 9.36 -10.35 7.69
C LEU A 151 9.10 -9.29 8.75
N GLU A 152 9.15 -8.02 8.34
CA GLU A 152 8.90 -6.90 9.24
C GLU A 152 7.39 -6.65 9.36
N GLN A 153 6.90 -6.58 10.61
CA GLN A 153 5.47 -6.41 10.88
C GLN A 153 4.87 -5.15 10.22
N PRO A 154 5.53 -3.97 10.24
CA PRO A 154 5.01 -2.78 9.56
C PRO A 154 4.77 -2.98 8.06
N VAL A 155 5.65 -3.74 7.38
CA VAL A 155 5.52 -4.04 5.95
C VAL A 155 4.31 -4.94 5.69
N ILE A 156 4.12 -5.98 6.51
CA ILE A 156 2.96 -6.87 6.40
C ILE A 156 1.66 -6.08 6.61
N ASP A 157 1.62 -5.23 7.64
CA ASP A 157 0.43 -4.46 7.98
C ASP A 157 0.08 -3.46 6.88
N VAL A 158 1.07 -2.73 6.35
CA VAL A 158 0.91 -1.83 5.20
C VAL A 158 0.40 -2.59 3.98
N ALA A 159 1.01 -3.72 3.61
CA ALA A 159 0.61 -4.49 2.43
C ALA A 159 -0.86 -4.93 2.52
N ARG A 160 -1.32 -5.36 3.70
CA ARG A 160 -2.72 -5.78 3.94
C ARG A 160 -3.70 -4.63 3.79
N ILE A 161 -3.41 -3.47 4.39
CA ILE A 161 -4.32 -2.33 4.29
C ILE A 161 -4.29 -1.71 2.88
N ALA A 162 -3.13 -1.66 2.22
CA ALA A 162 -2.99 -1.19 0.84
C ALA A 162 -3.81 -2.06 -0.12
N GLN A 163 -3.71 -3.39 -0.01
CA GLN A 163 -4.56 -4.34 -0.75
C GLN A 163 -6.05 -4.04 -0.54
N SER A 164 -6.47 -3.91 0.72
CA SER A 164 -7.87 -3.65 1.06
C SER A 164 -8.39 -2.36 0.42
N VAL A 165 -7.61 -1.29 0.48
CA VAL A 165 -7.96 0.00 -0.14
C VAL A 165 -8.02 -0.10 -1.67
N ASN A 166 -7.06 -0.79 -2.28
CA ASN A 166 -7.04 -0.99 -3.73
C ASN A 166 -8.22 -1.83 -4.23
N LEU A 167 -8.59 -2.89 -3.51
CA LEU A 167 -9.76 -3.72 -3.82
C LEU A 167 -11.06 -2.92 -3.71
N VAL A 168 -11.24 -2.10 -2.66
CA VAL A 168 -12.39 -1.21 -2.52
C VAL A 168 -12.45 -0.16 -3.64
N LYS A 169 -11.30 0.37 -4.05
CA LYS A 169 -11.20 1.30 -5.19
C LYS A 169 -11.62 0.63 -6.50
N GLU A 170 -11.16 -0.58 -6.78
CA GLU A 170 -11.50 -1.30 -8.02
C GLU A 170 -12.94 -1.82 -8.03
N SER A 171 -13.49 -2.23 -6.87
CA SER A 171 -14.90 -2.69 -6.79
C SER A 171 -15.89 -1.59 -7.20
N ARG A 172 -15.55 -0.32 -6.97
CA ARG A 172 -16.34 0.85 -7.40
C ARG A 172 -16.31 1.09 -8.92
N ARG A 173 -15.36 0.51 -9.64
CA ARG A 173 -15.25 0.61 -11.11
C ARG A 173 -15.96 -0.54 -11.82
N GLY A 174 -16.11 -1.68 -11.14
CA GLY A 174 -16.82 -2.84 -11.65
C GLY A 174 -18.32 -2.61 -11.78
N VAL A 175 -18.97 -3.43 -12.60
CA VAL A 175 -20.43 -3.54 -12.64
C VAL A 175 -20.90 -4.62 -11.67
N ALA A 176 -22.10 -4.46 -11.11
CA ALA A 176 -22.70 -5.50 -10.28
C ALA A 176 -23.03 -6.72 -11.13
N LEU A 177 -22.28 -7.80 -10.95
CA LEU A 177 -22.57 -9.10 -11.53
C LEU A 177 -23.53 -9.89 -10.64
N GLY A 178 -24.37 -10.73 -11.24
CA GLY A 178 -25.24 -11.64 -10.51
C GLY A 178 -24.45 -12.64 -9.68
N ALA A 179 -25.10 -13.24 -8.67
CA ALA A 179 -24.45 -14.15 -7.73
C ALA A 179 -23.86 -15.41 -8.41
N GLU A 180 -24.41 -15.79 -9.57
CA GLU A 180 -23.93 -16.89 -10.39
C GLU A 180 -22.45 -16.74 -10.80
N TRP A 181 -21.97 -15.51 -10.96
CA TRP A 181 -20.57 -15.26 -11.31
C TRP A 181 -19.60 -15.60 -10.18
N ARG A 182 -20.00 -15.41 -8.91
CA ARG A 182 -19.12 -15.65 -7.75
C ARG A 182 -18.74 -17.11 -7.54
N ALA A 183 -19.53 -18.04 -8.08
CA ALA A 183 -19.21 -19.47 -8.02
C ALA A 183 -18.26 -19.91 -9.15
N LEU A 184 -18.08 -19.06 -10.17
CA LEU A 184 -17.32 -19.37 -11.37
C LEU A 184 -15.92 -18.72 -11.39
N VAL A 185 -15.68 -17.74 -10.52
CA VAL A 185 -14.42 -17.01 -10.36
C VAL A 185 -13.92 -17.14 -8.93
#